data_AF-A0A5F0JKX9-F1
#
_entry.id   AF-A0A5F0JKX9-F1
#
_cell.length_a   1.000
_cell.length_b   1.000
_cell.length_c   1.000
_cell.angle_alpha   90.00
_cell.angle_beta   90.00
_cell.angle_gamma   90.00
#
_symmetry.space_group_name_H-M   'P 1'
#
loop_
_entity.id
_entity.type
_entity.pdbx_description
1 polymer ?
#
loop_
_entity_poly.entity_id
_entity_poly.type
_entity_poly.pdbx_seq_one_letter_code
_entity_poly.pdbx_strand_id
1 'polypeptide(L)' 'MTINIERANAVQAWFALRGDPAFISTTPEDRYEIRLALADDLKAYGAIDGKEWQELVEEAAAGYSDEVG' A
#
# COMPACT_ATOMS: atom_id res chain seq x y z
N MET A 1 25.62 -4.42 -8.85
CA MET A 1 24.45 -4.76 -8.03
C MET A 1 23.66 -3.49 -7.81
N THR A 2 22.67 -3.23 -8.67
CA THR A 2 21.86 -2.01 -8.61
C THR A 2 20.80 -2.25 -7.56
N ILE A 3 21.00 -1.73 -6.35
CA ILE A 3 19.89 -1.63 -5.39
C ILE A 3 18.93 -0.63 -6.04
N ASN A 4 17.80 -1.12 -6.56
CA ASN A 4 16.80 -0.29 -7.22
C ASN A 4 16.30 0.74 -6.21
N ILE A 5 16.76 1.99 -6.34
CA ILE A 5 16.40 3.12 -5.47
C ILE A 5 14.87 3.27 -5.42
N GLU A 6 14.20 2.97 -6.52
CA GLU A 6 12.75 2.99 -6.63
C GLU A 6 12.06 1.98 -5.72
N ARG A 7 12.58 0.75 -5.62
CA ARG A 7 12.11 -0.25 -4.66
C ARG A 7 12.28 0.24 -3.22
N ALA A 8 13.42 0.85 -2.91
CA ALA A 8 13.69 1.38 -1.57
C ALA A 8 12.73 2.52 -1.23
N ASN A 9 12.43 3.40 -2.19
CA ASN A 9 11.46 4.49 -2.03
C ASN A 9 10.03 3.96 -1.83
N ALA A 10 9.60 2.96 -2.59
CA ALA A 10 8.26 2.39 -2.46
C ALA A 10 8.04 1.69 -1.11
N VAL A 11 9.03 0.93 -0.64
CA VAL A 11 8.98 0.32 0.70
C VAL A 11 8.96 1.40 1.79
N GLN A 12 9.77 2.46 1.65
CA GLN A 12 9.74 3.57 2.60
C GLN A 12 8.39 4.30 2.59
N ALA A 13 7.80 4.55 1.42
CA ALA A 13 6.48 5.15 1.30
C ALA A 13 5.41 4.27 2.00
N TRP A 14 5.49 2.95 1.84
CA TRP A 14 4.63 1.99 2.56
C TRP A 14 4.74 2.09 4.08
N PHE A 15 5.96 2.14 4.62
CA PHE A 15 6.14 2.29 6.06
C PHE A 15 5.75 3.67 6.59
N ALA A 16 6.02 4.74 5.82
CA ALA A 16 5.67 6.11 6.20
C ALA A 16 4.14 6.30 6.27
N LEU A 17 3.39 5.68 5.36
CA LEU A 17 1.93 5.78 5.28
C LEU A 17 1.21 5.29 6.54
N ARG A 18 1.70 4.24 7.21
CA ARG A 18 1.12 3.74 8.46
C ARG A 18 1.21 4.74 9.62
N GLY A 19 2.15 5.67 9.57
CA GLY A 19 2.35 6.70 10.59
C GLY A 19 1.88 8.08 10.18
N ASP A 20 1.39 8.26 8.95
CA ASP A 20 1.00 9.56 8.43
C ASP A 20 -0.36 9.98 9.01
N PRO A 21 -0.42 11.07 9.81
CA PRO A 21 -1.67 11.57 10.37
C PRO A 21 -2.68 11.97 9.30
N ALA A 22 -2.21 12.43 8.14
CA ALA A 22 -3.07 12.79 7.03
C ALA A 22 -3.77 11.55 6.48
N PHE A 23 -3.03 10.45 6.29
CA PHE A 23 -3.58 9.16 5.84
C PHE A 23 -4.57 8.57 6.86
N ILE A 24 -4.24 8.58 8.15
CA ILE A 24 -5.14 8.08 9.19
C ILE A 24 -6.43 8.90 9.24
N SER A 25 -6.33 10.22 9.01
CA SER A 25 -7.47 11.14 9.04
C SER A 25 -8.29 11.20 7.76
N THR A 26 -7.89 10.53 6.66
CA THR A 26 -8.70 10.51 5.43
C THR A 26 -9.95 9.65 5.58
N THR A 27 -10.81 9.67 4.55
CA THR A 27 -11.96 8.76 4.51
C THR A 27 -11.49 7.31 4.35
N PRO A 28 -12.31 6.32 4.77
CA PRO A 28 -12.05 4.91 4.49
C PRO A 28 -11.81 4.62 2.99
N GLU A 29 -12.55 5.30 2.12
CA GLU A 29 -12.41 5.21 0.66
C GLU A 29 -11.02 5.66 0.20
N ASP A 30 -10.58 6.85 0.64
CA ASP A 30 -9.24 7.36 0.33
C ASP A 30 -8.15 6.45 0.90
N ARG A 31 -8.34 5.92 2.12
CA ARG A 31 -7.38 4.97 2.72
C ARG A 31 -7.27 3.70 1.90
N TYR A 32 -8.38 3.22 1.36
CA TYR A 32 -8.41 2.05 0.49
C TYR A 32 -7.69 2.33 -0.84
N GLU A 33 -8.02 3.41 -1.53
CA GLU A 33 -7.37 3.79 -2.80
C GLU A 33 -5.86 3.96 -2.64
N ILE A 34 -5.42 4.63 -1.57
CA ILE A 34 -4.00 4.83 -1.30
C ILE A 34 -3.29 3.51 -1.02
N ARG A 35 -3.91 2.57 -0.28
CA ARG A 35 -3.33 1.21 -0.06
C ARG A 35 -3.20 0.43 -1.37
N LEU A 36 -4.18 0.54 -2.27
CA LEU A 36 -4.12 -0.10 -3.59
C LEU A 36 -2.99 0.49 -4.46
N ALA A 37 -2.91 1.82 -4.56
CA ALA A 37 -1.87 2.49 -5.33
C ALA A 37 -0.46 2.09 -4.84
N LEU A 38 -0.29 1.96 -3.53
CA LEU A 38 0.97 1.57 -2.91
C LEU A 38 1.32 0.10 -3.16
N ALA A 39 0.32 -0.79 -3.18
CA ALA A 39 0.52 -2.19 -3.57
C ALA A 39 0.92 -2.28 -5.05
N ASP A 40 0.26 -1.54 -5.93
CA ASP A 40 0.61 -1.45 -7.35
C ASP A 40 2.04 -0.95 -7.57
N ASP A 41 2.44 0.09 -6.84
CA ASP A 41 3.81 0.60 -6.86
C ASP A 41 4.82 -0.48 -6.42
N LEU A 42 4.58 -1.16 -5.29
CA LEU A 42 5.46 -2.23 -4.81
C LEU A 42 5.62 -3.35 -5.84
N LYS A 43 4.56 -3.71 -6.55
CA LYS A 43 4.61 -4.69 -7.65
C LYS A 43 5.36 -4.15 -8.86
N ALA A 44 5.12 -2.91 -9.26
CA ALA A 44 5.77 -2.26 -10.40
C ALA A 44 7.29 -2.14 -10.20
N TYR A 45 7.73 -1.86 -8.97
CA TYR A 45 9.16 -1.80 -8.63
C TYR A 45 9.80 -3.18 -8.36
N GLY A 46 9.03 -4.28 -8.51
CA GLY A 46 9.49 -5.63 -8.22
C GLY A 46 9.88 -5.84 -6.75
N ALA A 47 9.24 -5.10 -5.85
CA ALA A 47 9.45 -5.21 -4.41
C ALA A 47 8.77 -6.46 -3.84
N ILE A 48 7.61 -6.78 -4.40
CA ILE A 48 6.73 -7.92 -4.10
C ILE A 48 6.35 -8.64 -5.41
N ASP A 49 5.94 -9.89 -5.31
CA ASP A 49 5.39 -10.66 -6.42
C ASP A 49 3.88 -10.43 -6.62
N GLY A 50 3.32 -11.03 -7.68
CA GLY A 50 1.89 -10.87 -8.00
C GLY A 50 0.94 -11.51 -6.98
N LYS A 51 1.39 -12.51 -6.21
CA LYS A 51 0.61 -13.17 -5.18
C LYS A 51 0.59 -12.33 -3.90
N GLU A 52 1.76 -11.83 -3.50
CA GLU A 52 1.90 -10.88 -2.39
C GLU A 52 1.08 -9.60 -2.65
N TRP A 53 1.07 -9.10 -3.89
CA TRP A 53 0.21 -7.98 -4.28
C TRP A 53 -1.28 -8.29 -4.08
N GLN A 54 -1.73 -9.47 -4.50
CA GLN A 54 -3.12 -9.87 -4.35
C GLN A 54 -3.51 -9.96 -2.87
N GLU A 55 -2.65 -10.51 -2.02
CA GLU A 55 -2.87 -10.57 -0.57
C GLU A 55 -3.01 -9.16 0.04
N LEU A 56 -2.20 -8.19 -0.39
CA LEU A 56 -2.31 -6.80 0.07
C LEU A 56 -3.61 -6.11 -0.38
N VAL A 57 -4.05 -6.38 -1.62
CA VAL A 57 -5.32 -5.86 -2.14
C VAL A 57 -6.51 -6.44 -1.37
N GLU A 58 -6.48 -7.74 -1.08
CA GLU A 58 -7.51 -8.40 -0.28
C GLU A 58 -7.54 -7.88 1.17
N GLU A 59 -6.38 -7.65 1.79
CA GLU A 59 -6.27 -7.04 3.13
C GLU A 59 -6.85 -5.61 3.13
N ALA A 60 -6.50 -4.81 2.12
CA ALA A 60 -7.03 -3.45 1.98
C ALA A 60 -8.56 -3.45 1.83
N ALA A 61 -9.11 -4.37 1.04
CA ALA A 61 -10.55 -4.49 0.80
C ALA A 61 -11.30 -4.98 2.05
N ALA A 62 -10.70 -5.92 2.80
CA ALA A 62 -11.24 -6.38 4.07
C ALA A 62 -11.25 -5.27 5.12
N GLY A 63 -10.16 -4.51 5.24
CA GLY A 63 -10.06 -3.37 6.15
C GLY A 63 -11.06 -2.26 5.78
N TYR A 64 -11.23 -1.98 4.49
CA TYR A 64 -12.27 -1.04 4.03
C TYR A 64 -13.67 -1.51 4.42
N SER A 65 -13.99 -2.78 4.15
CA SER A 65 -15.31 -3.36 4.45
C SER A 65 -15.63 -3.36 5.96
N ASP A 66 -14.63 -3.55 6.82
CA ASP A 66 -14.77 -3.43 8.27
C ASP A 66 -14.99 -1.98 8.73
N GLU A 67 -14.34 -1.02 8.07
CA GLU A 67 -14.46 0.42 8.38
C GLU A 67 -15.79 1.04 7.90
N VAL A 68 -16.41 0.50 6.85
CA VAL A 68 -17.70 1.01 6.30
C VAL A 68 -18.92 0.13 6.65
N GLY A 69 -18.70 -0.98 7.35
CA GLY A 69 -19.71 -1.96 7.75
C GLY A 69 -20.61 -1.54 8.92
#